data_AF-A7NR86-F1
#
_entry.id   AF-A7NR86-F1
#
_cell.length_a   1.000
_cell.length_b   1.000
_cell.length_c   1.000
_cell.angle_alpha   90.00
_cell.angle_beta   90.00
_cell.angle_gamma   90.00
#
_symmetry.space_group_name_H-M   'P 1'
#
loop_
_entity.id
_entity.type
_entity.pdbx_description
1 polymer ?
#
loop_
_entity_poly.entity_id
_entity_poly.type
_entity_poly.pdbx_seq_one_letter_code
_entity_poly.pdbx_strand_id
1 'polypeptide(L)'
;MMAEKDRRYLLAAGMAVSVLMCLMLAVAIQSARSPEIRTHKDAIAYALRQQGVSYREITFSQTWEESVNLRVFNAAVQVRLADGRTFHGWIGCEQGDRVCFLVLRGAGINGARLPDIHYRRRPAWQRWIDQVIAWFSEQWTSSGYSSKMPATGNCHPGTTSSPFSVSFS
;
A
#
# COMPACT_ATOMS: atom_id res chain seq x y z
N MET A 1 -24.67 13.09 49.83
CA MET A 1 -25.57 12.21 49.04
C MET A 1 -25.64 12.77 47.64
N MET A 2 -24.70 12.40 46.75
CA MET A 2 -24.85 12.72 45.33
C MET A 2 -25.97 11.84 44.78
N ALA A 3 -26.98 12.48 44.19
CA ALA A 3 -28.24 11.86 43.84
C ALA A 3 -28.01 10.71 42.86
N GLU A 4 -28.72 9.61 43.04
CA GLU A 4 -28.65 8.42 42.18
C GLU A 4 -28.85 8.74 40.68
N LYS A 5 -29.49 9.88 40.37
CA LYS A 5 -29.58 10.49 39.05
C LYS A 5 -28.22 10.79 38.42
N ASP A 6 -27.28 11.41 39.13
CA ASP A 6 -25.99 11.83 38.59
C ASP A 6 -25.13 10.62 38.19
N ARG A 7 -25.22 9.53 38.96
CA ARG A 7 -24.56 8.26 38.64
C ARG A 7 -25.14 7.62 37.38
N ARG A 8 -26.46 7.71 37.16
CA ARG A 8 -27.11 7.21 35.94
C ARG A 8 -26.71 8.04 34.71
N TYR A 9 -26.59 9.37 34.85
CA TYR A 9 -26.12 10.23 33.76
C TYR A 9 -24.64 9.99 33.41
N LEU A 10 -23.77 9.79 34.39
CA LEU A 10 -22.37 9.44 34.14
C LEU A 10 -22.22 8.09 33.44
N LEU A 11 -23.01 7.08 33.83
CA LEU A 11 -23.03 5.78 33.16
C LEU A 11 -23.58 5.86 31.74
N ALA A 12 -24.66 6.63 31.53
CA ALA A 12 -25.24 6.84 30.20
C ALA A 12 -24.28 7.61 29.28
N ALA A 13 -23.60 8.64 29.79
CA ALA A 13 -22.59 9.39 29.04
C ALA A 13 -21.39 8.51 28.68
N GLY A 14 -20.91 7.68 29.62
CA GLY A 14 -19.83 6.72 29.36
C GLY A 14 -20.19 5.70 28.27
N MET A 15 -21.41 5.16 28.30
CA MET A 15 -21.86 4.24 27.25
C MET A 15 -22.04 4.93 25.90
N ALA A 16 -22.59 6.15 25.88
CA ALA A 16 -22.76 6.91 24.64
C ALA A 16 -21.41 7.22 23.96
N VAL A 17 -20.39 7.62 24.74
CA VAL A 17 -19.03 7.87 24.23
C VAL A 17 -18.40 6.58 23.70
N SER A 18 -18.57 5.46 24.41
CA SER A 18 -18.07 4.15 23.98
C SER A 18 -18.70 3.70 22.65
N VAL A 19 -20.03 3.84 22.51
CA VAL A 19 -20.74 3.50 21.28
C VAL A 19 -20.30 4.39 20.11
N LEU A 20 -20.17 5.70 20.33
CA LEU A 20 -19.66 6.64 19.32
C LEU A 20 -18.24 6.28 18.87
N MET A 21 -17.36 5.94 19.82
CA MET A 21 -15.99 5.53 19.52
C MET A 21 -15.96 4.24 18.68
N CYS A 22 -16.78 3.24 19.03
CA CYS A 22 -16.92 2.01 18.25
C CYS A 22 -17.45 2.26 16.83
N LEU A 23 -18.42 3.16 16.67
CA LEU A 23 -18.93 3.55 15.35
C LEU A 23 -17.87 4.24 14.49
N MET A 24 -17.11 5.17 15.07
CA MET A 24 -16.00 5.84 14.37
C MET A 24 -14.92 4.84 13.93
N LEU A 25 -14.59 3.87 14.80
CA LEU A 25 -13.68 2.77 14.46
C LEU A 25 -14.22 1.91 13.32
N ALA A 26 -15.51 1.54 13.35
CA ALA A 26 -16.14 0.76 12.30
C ALA A 26 -16.10 1.49 10.94
N VAL A 27 -16.40 2.79 10.93
CA VAL A 27 -16.34 3.61 9.71
C VAL A 27 -14.90 3.73 9.19
N ALA A 28 -13.93 3.95 10.07
CA ALA A 28 -12.51 3.98 9.70
C ALA A 28 -12.07 2.66 9.07
N ILE A 29 -12.41 1.52 9.68
CA ILE A 29 -12.07 0.18 9.17
C ILE A 29 -12.74 -0.09 7.82
N GLN A 30 -14.01 0.30 7.66
CA GLN A 30 -14.75 0.11 6.41
C GLN A 30 -14.14 0.95 5.27
N SER A 31 -13.77 2.20 5.56
CA SER A 31 -13.12 3.08 4.57
C SER A 31 -11.71 2.61 4.18
N ALA A 32 -11.04 1.89 5.07
CA ALA A 32 -9.71 1.34 4.83
C ALA A 32 -9.71 0.01 4.06
N ARG A 33 -10.88 -0.53 3.68
CA ARG A 33 -10.94 -1.73 2.81
C ARG A 33 -10.34 -1.38 1.45
N SER A 34 -9.07 -1.74 1.29
CA SER A 34 -8.43 -1.74 -0.01
C SER A 34 -9.20 -2.70 -0.93
N PRO A 35 -9.50 -2.29 -2.18
CA PRO A 35 -10.05 -3.20 -3.17
C PRO A 35 -9.16 -4.44 -3.28
N GLU A 36 -9.75 -5.62 -3.22
CA GLU A 36 -9.00 -6.85 -3.45
C GLU A 36 -8.67 -6.93 -4.95
N ILE A 37 -7.38 -6.93 -5.28
CA ILE A 37 -6.92 -6.95 -6.66
C ILE A 37 -6.86 -8.42 -7.07
N ARG A 38 -7.91 -8.89 -7.76
CA ARG A 38 -8.02 -10.28 -8.19
C ARG A 38 -7.78 -10.46 -9.68
N THR A 39 -7.90 -9.39 -10.46
CA THR A 39 -7.77 -9.43 -11.91
C THR A 39 -6.88 -8.30 -12.43
N HIS A 40 -6.35 -8.46 -13.64
CA HIS A 40 -5.66 -7.40 -14.37
C HIS A 40 -6.52 -6.13 -14.49
N LYS A 41 -7.85 -6.30 -14.64
CA LYS A 41 -8.80 -5.19 -14.68
C LYS A 41 -8.81 -4.39 -13.37
N ASP A 42 -8.75 -5.07 -12.22
CA ASP A 42 -8.71 -4.42 -10.91
C ASP A 42 -7.39 -3.67 -10.68
N ALA A 43 -6.29 -4.24 -11.17
CA ALA A 43 -4.97 -3.62 -11.08
C ALA A 43 -4.89 -2.34 -11.94
N ILE A 44 -5.46 -2.36 -13.15
CA ILE A 44 -5.60 -1.16 -14.01
C ILE A 44 -6.52 -0.14 -13.36
N ALA A 45 -7.68 -0.58 -12.86
CA ALA A 45 -8.63 0.26 -12.15
C ALA A 45 -8.01 0.96 -10.93
N TYR A 46 -7.12 0.27 -10.22
CA TYR A 46 -6.37 0.82 -9.09
C TYR A 46 -5.38 1.90 -9.57
N ALA A 47 -4.59 1.62 -10.61
CA ALA A 47 -3.65 2.58 -11.19
C ALA A 47 -4.36 3.85 -11.70
N LEU A 48 -5.50 3.70 -12.38
CA LEU A 48 -6.32 4.83 -12.83
C LEU A 48 -6.82 5.68 -11.66
N ARG A 49 -7.30 5.04 -10.58
CA ARG A 49 -7.73 5.75 -9.36
C ARG A 49 -6.59 6.51 -8.69
N GLN A 50 -5.40 5.93 -8.61
CA GLN A 50 -4.23 6.63 -8.04
C GLN A 50 -3.84 7.88 -8.82
N GLN A 51 -4.06 7.88 -10.14
CA GLN A 51 -3.80 9.02 -11.03
C GLN A 51 -4.99 9.99 -11.12
N GLY A 52 -6.07 9.78 -10.34
CA GLY A 52 -7.27 10.62 -10.39
C GLY A 52 -8.09 10.48 -11.67
N VAL A 53 -7.89 9.42 -12.44
CA VAL A 53 -8.56 9.19 -13.72
C VAL A 53 -9.86 8.41 -13.50
N SER A 54 -11.00 9.10 -13.68
CA SER A 54 -12.32 8.48 -13.59
C SER A 54 -12.65 7.70 -14.85
N TYR A 55 -12.88 6.38 -14.72
CA TYR A 55 -13.23 5.49 -15.82
C TYR A 55 -14.62 4.90 -15.66
N ARG A 56 -15.25 4.59 -16.79
CA ARG A 56 -16.53 3.88 -16.88
C ARG A 56 -16.34 2.41 -17.20
N GLU A 57 -15.44 2.11 -18.13
CA GLU A 57 -15.24 0.75 -18.62
C GLU A 57 -13.77 0.52 -19.00
N ILE A 58 -13.31 -0.72 -18.77
CA ILE A 58 -11.99 -1.20 -19.16
C ILE A 58 -12.22 -2.49 -19.94
N THR A 59 -11.75 -2.50 -21.18
CA THR A 59 -11.90 -3.60 -22.13
C THR A 59 -10.52 -4.02 -22.62
N PHE A 60 -10.33 -5.32 -22.82
CA PHE A 60 -9.12 -5.87 -23.38
C PHE A 60 -9.41 -6.32 -24.80
N SER A 61 -8.58 -5.92 -25.77
CA SER A 61 -8.55 -6.59 -27.07
C SER A 61 -7.36 -7.53 -27.04
N GLN A 62 -7.63 -8.84 -26.98
CA GLN A 62 -6.58 -9.84 -27.15
C GLN A 62 -6.07 -9.76 -28.59
N THR A 63 -4.85 -9.28 -28.79
CA THR A 63 -4.10 -9.52 -30.02
C THR A 63 -3.32 -10.80 -29.82
N TRP A 64 -3.74 -11.83 -30.55
CA TRP A 64 -3.55 -13.26 -30.31
C TRP A 64 -2.14 -13.81 -30.65
N GLU A 65 -1.19 -13.01 -31.13
CA GLU A 65 0.09 -13.54 -31.62
C GLU A 65 1.28 -13.61 -30.61
N GLU A 66 1.23 -13.00 -29.42
CA GLU A 66 2.40 -12.97 -28.52
C GLU A 66 2.37 -13.99 -27.37
N SER A 67 1.28 -14.75 -27.19
CA SER A 67 1.13 -15.74 -26.11
C SER A 67 1.89 -17.06 -26.31
N VAL A 68 2.72 -17.18 -27.35
CA VAL A 68 3.55 -18.38 -27.59
C VAL A 68 4.69 -18.50 -26.56
N ASN A 69 5.04 -17.41 -25.88
CA ASN A 69 6.05 -17.41 -24.83
C ASN A 69 5.43 -17.09 -23.46
N LEU A 70 5.11 -18.14 -22.69
CA LEU A 70 4.48 -18.07 -21.35
C LEU A 70 5.20 -17.17 -20.32
N ARG A 71 6.37 -16.63 -20.65
CA ARG A 71 7.16 -15.74 -19.80
C ARG A 71 6.76 -14.26 -19.91
N VAL A 72 6.11 -13.87 -21.00
CA VAL A 72 5.73 -12.47 -21.27
C VAL A 72 4.28 -12.43 -21.73
N PHE A 73 3.46 -11.67 -21.00
CA PHE A 73 2.05 -11.46 -21.34
C PHE A 73 1.85 -10.02 -21.78
N ASN A 74 1.38 -9.79 -23.00
CA ASN A 74 1.02 -8.45 -23.50
C ASN A 74 -0.42 -8.45 -23.99
N ALA A 75 -1.18 -7.40 -23.68
CA ALA A 75 -2.53 -7.21 -24.20
C ALA A 75 -2.82 -5.74 -24.46
N ALA A 76 -3.57 -5.47 -25.53
CA ALA A 76 -4.08 -4.12 -25.79
C ALA A 76 -5.26 -3.82 -24.86
N VAL A 77 -5.26 -2.61 -24.32
CA VAL A 77 -6.24 -2.12 -23.34
C VAL A 77 -6.95 -0.91 -23.92
N GLN A 78 -8.27 -0.92 -23.81
CA GLN A 78 -9.12 0.22 -24.11
C GLN A 78 -9.82 0.66 -22.82
N VAL A 79 -9.64 1.92 -22.46
CA VAL A 79 -10.25 2.54 -21.27
C VAL A 79 -11.22 3.61 -21.72
N ARG A 80 -12.50 3.42 -21.41
CA ARG A 80 -13.53 4.44 -21.60
C ARG A 80 -13.68 5.24 -20.32
N LEU A 81 -13.43 6.54 -20.41
CA LEU A 81 -13.53 7.50 -19.32
C LEU A 81 -14.98 7.81 -18.96
N ALA A 82 -15.18 8.39 -17.77
CA ALA A 82 -16.50 8.85 -17.33
C ALA A 82 -17.06 9.98 -18.22
N ASP A 83 -16.18 10.82 -18.78
CA ASP A 83 -16.52 11.90 -19.71
C ASP A 83 -16.84 11.40 -21.15
N GLY A 84 -16.75 10.09 -21.39
CA GLY A 84 -17.04 9.47 -22.68
C GLY A 84 -15.85 9.37 -23.63
N ARG A 85 -14.70 9.97 -23.32
CA ARG A 85 -13.46 9.79 -24.08
C ARG A 85 -12.97 8.35 -23.95
N THR A 86 -12.24 7.89 -24.95
CA THR A 86 -11.64 6.55 -24.94
C THR A 86 -10.15 6.65 -25.16
N PHE A 87 -9.39 6.01 -24.29
CA PHE A 87 -7.94 5.89 -24.41
C PHE A 87 -7.55 4.46 -24.74
N HIS A 88 -6.58 4.35 -25.63
CA HIS A 88 -5.98 3.10 -26.03
C HIS A 88 -4.57 3.00 -25.44
N GLY A 89 -4.20 1.80 -25.04
CA GLY A 89 -2.94 1.51 -24.38
C GLY A 89 -2.62 0.02 -24.44
N TRP A 90 -1.63 -0.39 -23.68
CA TRP A 90 -1.28 -1.79 -23.51
C TRP A 90 -0.88 -2.08 -22.08
N ILE A 91 -1.08 -3.33 -21.69
CA ILE A 91 -0.53 -3.93 -20.50
C ILE A 91 0.55 -4.92 -20.93
N GLY A 92 1.68 -4.90 -20.24
CA GLY A 92 2.73 -5.90 -20.40
C GLY A 92 3.14 -6.45 -19.05
N CYS A 93 3.33 -7.75 -18.95
CA CYS A 93 3.77 -8.41 -17.73
C CYS A 93 5.02 -9.24 -18.00
N GLU A 94 6.03 -9.02 -17.18
CA GLU A 94 7.28 -9.76 -17.15
C GLU A 94 7.20 -10.87 -16.10
N GLN A 95 7.79 -12.03 -16.40
CA GLN A 95 7.74 -13.23 -15.56
C GLN A 95 6.31 -13.75 -15.33
N GLY A 96 5.52 -13.85 -16.39
CA GLY A 96 4.10 -14.20 -16.31
C GLY A 96 3.29 -13.03 -15.76
N ASP A 97 2.69 -13.18 -14.58
CA ASP A 97 1.71 -12.23 -14.02
C ASP A 97 2.23 -11.38 -12.84
N ARG A 98 3.53 -11.48 -12.51
CA ARG A 98 4.07 -10.87 -11.28
C ARG A 98 4.48 -9.42 -11.43
N VAL A 99 5.07 -9.06 -12.58
CA VAL A 99 5.62 -7.72 -12.81
C VAL A 99 4.93 -7.10 -14.02
N CYS A 100 3.77 -6.48 -13.78
CA CYS A 100 2.96 -5.87 -14.82
C CYS A 100 3.16 -4.35 -14.90
N PHE A 101 3.06 -3.80 -16.11
CA PHE A 101 3.18 -2.39 -16.44
C PHE A 101 2.04 -1.96 -17.36
N LEU A 102 1.51 -0.75 -17.13
CA LEU A 102 0.45 -0.14 -17.92
C LEU A 102 1.01 1.07 -18.67
N VAL A 103 0.78 1.08 -19.97
CA VAL A 103 1.01 2.25 -20.82
C VAL A 103 -0.35 2.71 -21.35
N LEU A 104 -0.77 3.90 -20.95
CA LEU A 104 -1.99 4.55 -21.39
C LEU A 104 -1.66 6.02 -21.70
N ARG A 105 -1.05 6.24 -22.88
CA ARG A 105 -0.51 7.55 -23.28
C ARG A 105 -1.56 8.67 -23.27
N GLY A 106 -2.80 8.36 -23.66
CA GLY A 106 -3.90 9.33 -23.63
C GLY A 106 -4.23 9.87 -22.24
N ALA A 107 -3.93 9.09 -21.19
CA ALA A 107 -4.10 9.49 -19.80
C ALA A 107 -2.79 9.98 -19.13
N GLY A 108 -1.69 10.13 -19.90
CA GLY A 108 -0.38 10.49 -19.36
C GLY A 108 0.34 9.37 -18.58
N ILE A 109 -0.15 8.13 -18.67
CA ILE A 109 0.44 6.98 -17.97
C ILE A 109 1.46 6.31 -18.88
N ASN A 110 2.74 6.45 -18.56
CA ASN A 110 3.84 5.91 -19.36
C ASN A 110 4.63 4.85 -18.57
N GLY A 111 4.10 3.62 -18.52
CA GLY A 111 4.77 2.50 -17.86
C GLY A 111 4.56 2.45 -16.35
N ALA A 112 3.35 2.80 -15.88
CA ALA A 112 3.04 2.68 -14.46
C ALA A 112 3.04 1.21 -14.05
N ARG A 113 3.78 0.90 -12.98
CA ARG A 113 3.81 -0.44 -12.41
C ARG A 113 2.46 -0.78 -11.80
N LEU A 114 1.88 -1.91 -12.19
CA LEU A 114 0.65 -2.41 -11.60
C LEU A 114 0.97 -3.21 -10.32
N PRO A 115 0.06 -3.19 -9.34
CA PRO A 115 0.12 -4.09 -8.22
C PRO A 115 0.01 -5.55 -8.69
N ASP A 116 0.82 -6.42 -8.09
CA ASP A 116 0.83 -7.85 -8.37
C ASP A 116 -0.50 -8.48 -7.90
N ILE A 117 -1.12 -9.26 -8.81
CA ILE A 117 -2.42 -9.93 -8.60
C ILE A 117 -2.28 -11.07 -7.58
N HIS A 118 -1.10 -11.67 -7.47
CA HIS A 118 -0.81 -12.70 -6.48
C HIS A 118 -0.42 -12.11 -5.12
N TYR A 119 -0.16 -10.81 -5.05
CA TYR A 119 0.18 -10.16 -3.79
C TYR A 119 -1.07 -9.97 -2.94
N ARG A 120 -1.31 -10.93 -2.03
CA ARG A 120 -2.24 -10.75 -0.91
C ARG A 120 -1.74 -9.61 -0.03
N ARG A 121 -2.26 -8.41 -0.27
CA ARG A 121 -2.02 -7.25 0.59
C ARG A 121 -2.45 -7.62 2.00
N ARG A 122 -1.48 -7.69 2.94
CA ARG A 122 -1.79 -7.93 4.35
C ARG A 122 -2.78 -6.84 4.79
N PRO A 123 -3.95 -7.22 5.33
CA PRO A 123 -4.95 -6.26 5.76
C PRO A 123 -4.36 -5.32 6.81
N ALA A 124 -4.85 -4.07 6.84
CA ALA A 124 -4.27 -3.01 7.67
C ALA A 124 -4.22 -3.39 9.17
N TRP A 125 -5.16 -4.20 9.65
CA TRP A 125 -5.17 -4.70 11.03
C TRP A 125 -3.98 -5.62 11.33
N GLN A 126 -3.49 -6.42 10.38
CA GLN A 126 -2.31 -7.26 10.59
C GLN A 126 -1.05 -6.40 10.70
N ARG A 127 -0.92 -5.37 9.85
CA ARG A 127 0.19 -4.41 9.95
C ARG A 127 0.16 -3.63 11.27
N TRP A 128 -1.03 -3.29 11.75
CA TRP A 128 -1.21 -2.66 13.06
C TRP A 128 -0.83 -3.61 14.20
N ILE A 129 -1.22 -4.88 14.16
CA ILE A 129 -0.79 -5.88 15.15
C ILE A 129 0.73 -6.02 15.14
N ASP A 130 1.35 -6.10 13.97
CA ASP A 130 2.81 -6.18 13.85
C ASP A 130 3.49 -4.96 14.51
N GLN A 131 2.92 -3.75 14.34
CA GLN A 131 3.41 -2.54 15.02
C GLN A 131 3.20 -2.55 16.53
N VAL A 132 2.04 -3.02 17.00
CA VAL A 132 1.75 -3.12 18.44
C VAL A 132 2.68 -4.15 19.09
N ILE A 133 2.89 -5.30 18.45
CA ILE A 133 3.82 -6.33 18.94
C ILE A 133 5.24 -5.78 18.96
N ALA A 134 5.69 -5.07 17.92
CA ALA A 134 7.01 -4.45 17.89
C ALA A 134 7.17 -3.44 19.04
N TRP A 135 6.20 -2.55 19.24
CA TRP A 135 6.19 -1.60 20.35
C TRP A 135 6.23 -2.29 21.72
N PHE A 136 5.45 -3.36 21.93
CA PHE A 136 5.50 -4.14 23.16
C PHE A 136 6.86 -4.85 23.34
N SER A 137 7.47 -5.34 22.27
CA SER A 137 8.77 -6.04 22.36
C SER A 137 9.92 -5.14 22.81
N GLU A 138 9.90 -3.86 22.45
CA GLU A 138 10.85 -2.84 22.92
C GLU A 138 10.65 -2.50 24.41
N GLN A 139 9.42 -2.65 24.91
CA GLN A 139 9.10 -2.36 26.30
C GLN A 139 9.53 -3.48 27.27
N TRP A 140 9.66 -4.72 26.78
CA TRP A 140 10.17 -5.85 27.58
C TRP A 140 11.70 -5.94 27.60
N THR A 141 12.40 -5.48 26.56
CA THR A 141 13.88 -5.48 26.55
C THR A 141 14.49 -4.36 27.42
N SER A 142 13.74 -3.29 27.70
CA SER A 142 14.18 -2.19 28.57
C SER A 142 14.06 -2.49 30.08
N SER A 143 13.37 -3.56 30.48
CA SER A 143 13.26 -3.97 31.89
C SER A 143 14.26 -5.07 32.31
N GLY A 144 15.11 -5.53 31.39
CA GLY A 144 15.98 -6.71 31.59
C GLY A 144 17.46 -6.57 31.24
N TYR A 145 18.00 -5.37 31.03
CA TYR A 145 19.45 -5.19 30.79
C TYR A 145 20.05 -4.11 31.70
N SER A 146 20.11 -4.42 33.00
CA SER A 146 21.08 -3.82 33.91
C SER A 146 22.23 -4.82 34.07
N SER A 147 23.17 -4.81 33.14
CA SER A 147 24.50 -5.37 33.35
C SER A 147 25.53 -4.36 32.90
N LYS A 148 26.14 -3.74 33.92
CA LYS A 148 27.43 -3.05 33.87
C LYS A 148 28.40 -3.80 32.96
N MET A 149 29.10 -3.08 32.08
CA MET A 149 30.54 -2.85 32.24
C MET A 149 31.03 -1.73 31.31
N PRO A 150 31.92 -0.85 31.80
CA PRO A 150 32.62 0.12 30.99
C PRO A 150 33.89 -0.52 30.42
N ALA A 151 34.16 -0.32 29.14
CA ALA A 151 35.51 -0.43 28.61
C ALA A 151 35.78 0.81 27.75
N THR A 152 36.49 1.73 28.38
CA THR A 152 37.26 2.82 27.79
C THR A 152 38.08 2.36 26.59
N GLY A 153 38.04 3.14 25.52
CA GLY A 153 38.94 3.05 24.37
C GLY A 153 38.84 4.30 23.51
N ASN A 154 39.49 5.38 23.94
CA ASN A 154 39.60 6.67 23.26
C ASN A 154 40.52 6.61 22.01
N CYS A 155 40.38 7.66 21.19
CA CYS A 155 41.32 8.21 20.17
C CYS A 155 41.21 7.59 18.75
N HIS A 156 41.07 8.32 17.63
CA HIS A 156 41.19 9.74 17.25
C HIS A 156 40.45 10.00 15.91
N PRO A 157 40.18 11.26 15.51
CA PRO A 157 39.61 11.62 14.21
C PRO A 157 40.72 11.88 13.18
N GLY A 158 40.62 11.22 12.02
CA GLY A 158 41.52 11.42 10.88
C GLY A 158 40.75 11.87 9.64
N THR A 159 40.62 13.17 9.46
CA THR A 159 40.38 13.87 8.19
C THR A 159 41.49 13.55 7.20
N THR A 160 41.18 13.10 5.97
CA THR A 160 41.74 13.58 4.69
C THR A 160 41.21 12.79 3.47
N SER A 161 40.64 13.53 2.50
CA SER A 161 40.77 13.43 1.02
C SER A 161 40.83 12.04 0.34
N SER A 162 40.19 11.71 -0.79
CA SER A 162 39.44 12.39 -1.87
C SER A 162 39.15 11.29 -2.96
N PRO A 163 38.79 11.56 -4.23
CA PRO A 163 37.65 10.93 -4.91
C PRO A 163 38.02 9.85 -5.96
N PHE A 164 37.17 8.84 -6.15
CA PHE A 164 37.24 7.99 -7.34
C PHE A 164 36.28 8.51 -8.43
N SER A 165 36.87 9.17 -9.42
CA SER A 165 36.27 9.41 -10.73
C SER A 165 36.27 8.12 -11.55
N VAL A 166 35.15 7.82 -12.20
CA VAL A 166 35.03 6.72 -13.17
C VAL A 166 34.81 7.36 -14.54
N SER A 167 35.78 7.22 -15.45
CA SER A 167 35.67 7.60 -16.87
C SER A 167 35.62 6.35 -17.73
N PHE A 168 34.72 6.41 -18.71
CA PHE A 168 34.49 5.46 -19.79
C PHE A 168 35.71 5.30 -20.73
N SER A 169 35.82 4.11 -21.33
CA SER A 169 36.39 3.89 -22.67
C SER A 169 35.52 2.88 -23.40
#